data_AF-A0A519QWK2-F1
#
_entry.id   AF-A0A519QWK2-F1
#
_cell.length_a   1.000
_cell.length_b   1.000
_cell.length_c   1.000
_cell.angle_alpha   90.00
_cell.angle_beta   90.00
_cell.angle_gamma   90.00
#
_symmetry.space_group_name_H-M   'P 1'
#
loop_
_entity.id
_entity.type
_entity.pdbx_description
1 polymer ?
#
loop_
_entity_poly.entity_id
_entity_poly.type
_entity_poly.pdbx_seq_one_letter_code
_entity_poly.pdbx_strand_id
1 'polypeptide(L)'
;MIGYFLPEVITEVTSNCAAHLPTDAYLRAGLPRLASQLSDAKTRNWPIAKAAFLKMSRGSADEKRFASLSDKALRPIVDAAMSEKMKISISPASCGEVNDITEALAPLNAEQTVNLLATILSAVARKDSKMRSCPRETL
;
A
#
# COMPACT_ATOMS: atom_id res chain seq x y z
N MET A 1 -3.45 3.16 -8.08
CA MET A 1 -4.15 3.00 -6.79
C MET A 1 -3.21 2.51 -5.70
N ILE A 2 -2.46 1.42 -5.89
CA ILE A 2 -1.52 0.89 -4.87
C ILE A 2 -0.50 1.93 -4.42
N GLY A 3 0.12 2.67 -5.36
CA GLY A 3 1.05 3.77 -5.02
C GLY A 3 0.42 4.96 -4.27
N TYR A 4 -0.92 5.04 -4.19
CA TYR A 4 -1.60 6.05 -3.37
C TYR A 4 -1.64 5.65 -1.89
N PHE A 5 -1.93 4.38 -1.60
CA PHE A 5 -2.13 3.87 -0.24
C PHE A 5 -0.86 3.30 0.40
N LEU A 6 0.15 2.99 -0.41
CA LEU A 6 1.38 2.36 0.07
C LEU A 6 2.09 3.12 1.22
N PRO A 7 2.19 4.46 1.24
CA PRO A 7 2.82 5.16 2.36
C PRO A 7 2.08 4.96 3.69
N GLU A 8 0.76 4.92 3.67
CA GLU A 8 -0.06 4.68 4.88
C GLU A 8 0.12 3.26 5.39
N VAL A 9 0.12 2.28 4.48
CA VAL A 9 0.40 0.88 4.83
C VAL A 9 1.75 0.75 5.53
N ILE A 10 2.79 1.37 4.97
CA ILE A 10 4.14 1.35 5.54
C ILE A 10 4.20 2.03 6.91
N THR A 11 3.51 3.16 7.07
CA THR A 11 3.44 3.87 8.36
C THR A 11 2.74 3.02 9.41
N GLU A 12 1.62 2.40 9.07
CA GLU A 12 0.84 1.54 9.95
C GLU A 12 1.65 0.29 10.36
N VAL A 13 2.30 -0.36 9.40
CA VAL A 13 3.21 -1.50 9.65
C VAL A 13 4.33 -1.12 10.60
N THR A 14 4.95 0.04 10.39
CA THR A 14 6.03 0.54 11.25
C THR A 14 5.54 0.73 12.67
N SER A 15 4.41 1.42 12.83
CA SER A 15 3.83 1.70 14.13
C SER A 15 3.48 0.41 14.89
N ASN A 16 2.87 -0.56 14.20
CA ASN A 16 2.46 -1.83 14.81
C ASN A 16 3.65 -2.73 15.16
N CYS A 17 4.75 -2.67 14.42
CA CYS A 17 5.91 -3.54 14.65
C CYS A 17 7.06 -2.90 15.45
N ALA A 18 7.10 -1.57 15.60
CA ALA A 18 8.23 -0.88 16.23
C ALA A 18 8.55 -1.39 17.65
N ALA A 19 7.52 -1.71 18.45
CA ALA A 19 7.67 -2.22 19.82
C ALA A 19 8.14 -3.68 19.90
N HIS A 20 8.06 -4.42 18.79
CA HIS A 20 8.38 -5.85 18.72
C HIS A 20 9.71 -6.13 18.00
N LEU A 21 10.44 -5.08 17.61
CA LEU A 21 11.66 -5.20 16.82
C LEU A 21 12.89 -4.63 17.53
N PRO A 22 14.06 -5.25 17.31
CA PRO A 22 15.36 -4.69 17.71
C PRO A 22 15.53 -3.24 17.25
N THR A 23 16.29 -2.44 17.98
CA THR A 23 16.47 -1.00 17.71
C THR A 23 17.14 -0.69 16.38
N ASP A 24 17.90 -1.63 15.84
CA ASP A 24 18.61 -1.58 14.56
C ASP A 24 17.80 -2.18 13.40
N ALA A 25 16.60 -2.69 13.64
CA ALA A 25 15.73 -3.22 12.59
C ALA A 25 15.44 -2.18 11.50
N TYR A 26 15.43 -2.62 10.24
CA TYR A 26 15.23 -1.75 9.08
C TYR A 26 13.90 -0.98 9.14
N LEU A 27 12.83 -1.62 9.63
CA LEU A 27 11.53 -0.96 9.87
C LEU A 27 11.63 0.26 10.81
N ARG A 28 12.58 0.28 11.74
CA ARG A 28 12.76 1.40 12.69
C ARG A 28 13.67 2.49 12.13
N ALA A 29 14.72 2.13 11.41
CA ALA A 29 15.76 3.08 10.98
C ALA A 29 15.65 3.51 9.51
N GLY A 30 15.32 2.60 8.59
CA GLY A 30 15.34 2.84 7.14
C GLY A 30 13.99 3.25 6.56
N LEU A 31 12.90 2.82 7.18
CA LEU A 31 11.56 3.01 6.64
C LEU A 31 11.05 4.46 6.54
N PRO A 32 11.36 5.38 7.47
CA PRO A 32 10.94 6.78 7.36
C PRO A 32 11.44 7.44 6.06
N ARG A 33 12.62 7.06 5.58
CA ARG A 33 13.18 7.53 4.29
C ARG A 33 12.35 7.01 3.12
N LEU A 34 12.02 5.73 3.11
CA LEU A 34 11.18 5.12 2.06
C LEU A 34 9.77 5.72 2.07
N ALA A 35 9.15 5.89 3.25
CA ALA A 35 7.85 6.53 3.40
C ALA A 35 7.85 7.96 2.84
N SER A 36 8.91 8.74 3.08
CA SER A 36 9.08 10.07 2.49
C SER A 36 9.14 10.02 0.96
N GLN A 37 9.89 9.08 0.37
CA GLN A 37 9.97 8.94 -1.09
C GLN A 37 8.65 8.50 -1.73
N LEU A 38 7.80 7.79 -0.98
CA LEU A 38 6.48 7.36 -1.43
C LEU A 38 5.41 8.44 -1.33
N SER A 39 5.65 9.54 -0.60
CA SER A 39 4.71 10.66 -0.51
C SER A 39 4.45 11.33 -1.87
N ASP A 40 5.48 11.43 -2.72
CA ASP A 40 5.34 11.90 -4.09
C ASP A 40 4.49 10.92 -4.92
N ALA A 41 4.66 9.61 -4.67
CA ALA A 41 3.83 8.60 -5.31
C ALA A 41 2.37 8.73 -4.89
N LYS A 42 2.06 9.06 -3.62
CA LYS A 42 0.69 9.36 -3.17
C LYS A 42 0.09 10.52 -3.95
N THR A 43 0.83 11.62 -4.09
CA THR A 43 0.35 12.78 -4.82
C THR A 43 0.10 12.48 -6.30
N ARG A 44 1.06 11.84 -6.98
CA ARG A 44 0.93 11.48 -8.41
C ARG A 44 -0.19 10.46 -8.67
N ASN A 45 -0.42 9.53 -7.76
CA ASN A 45 -1.40 8.45 -7.95
C ASN A 45 -2.84 8.82 -7.55
N TRP A 46 -3.06 10.01 -6.99
CA TRP A 46 -4.38 10.45 -6.54
C TRP A 46 -5.48 10.34 -7.63
N PRO A 47 -5.29 10.80 -8.88
CA PRO A 47 -6.34 10.68 -9.90
C PRO A 47 -6.79 9.24 -10.14
N ILE A 48 -5.86 8.27 -10.09
CA ILE A 48 -6.14 6.85 -10.26
C ILE A 48 -6.91 6.31 -9.04
N ALA A 49 -6.51 6.70 -7.83
CA ALA A 49 -7.20 6.30 -6.59
C ALA A 49 -8.63 6.87 -6.54
N LYS A 50 -8.81 8.15 -6.87
CA LYS A 50 -10.12 8.80 -7.01
C LYS A 50 -11.02 8.06 -8.00
N ALA A 51 -10.52 7.78 -9.19
CA ALA A 51 -11.29 7.07 -10.21
C ALA A 51 -11.72 5.66 -9.75
N ALA A 52 -10.83 4.93 -9.08
CA ALA A 52 -11.13 3.62 -8.51
C ALA A 52 -12.20 3.70 -7.41
N PHE A 53 -12.06 4.65 -6.48
CA PHE A 53 -13.03 4.87 -5.42
C PHE A 53 -14.42 5.23 -5.98
N LEU A 54 -14.49 6.19 -6.91
CA LEU A 54 -15.75 6.58 -7.54
C LEU A 54 -16.39 5.44 -8.34
N LYS A 55 -15.58 4.59 -8.97
CA LYS A 55 -16.07 3.37 -9.63
C LYS A 55 -16.66 2.39 -8.63
N MET A 56 -16.04 2.23 -7.46
CA MET A 56 -16.55 1.36 -6.39
C MET A 56 -17.79 1.91 -5.70
N SER A 57 -17.98 3.24 -5.67
CA SER A 57 -19.17 3.86 -5.09
C SER A 57 -20.38 3.87 -6.02
N ARG A 58 -20.25 3.42 -7.27
CA ARG A 58 -21.39 3.37 -8.20
C ARG A 58 -22.50 2.48 -7.65
N GLY A 59 -23.74 2.97 -7.69
CA GLY A 59 -24.90 2.31 -7.12
C GLY A 59 -25.06 2.46 -5.60
N SER A 60 -24.15 3.18 -4.92
CA SER A 60 -24.32 3.54 -3.51
C SER A 60 -25.19 4.80 -3.36
N ALA A 61 -25.81 4.96 -2.19
CA ALA A 61 -26.59 6.15 -1.85
C ALA A 61 -25.77 7.46 -1.95
N ASP A 62 -24.46 7.37 -1.74
CA ASP A 62 -23.54 8.51 -1.75
C ASP A 62 -22.84 8.75 -3.10
N GLU A 63 -23.14 7.99 -4.17
CA GLU A 63 -22.45 8.11 -5.47
C GLU A 63 -22.38 9.57 -5.96
N LYS A 64 -23.55 10.23 -6.03
CA LYS A 64 -23.66 11.62 -6.51
C LYS A 64 -22.97 12.61 -5.58
N ARG A 65 -22.95 12.32 -4.28
CA ARG A 65 -22.29 13.14 -3.27
C ARG A 65 -20.77 13.05 -3.43
N PHE A 66 -20.20 11.85 -3.52
CA PHE A 66 -18.75 11.70 -3.69
C PHE A 66 -18.25 12.26 -5.01
N ALA A 67 -19.03 12.14 -6.09
CA ALA A 67 -18.67 12.68 -7.39
C ALA A 67 -18.63 14.23 -7.43
N SER A 68 -19.37 14.91 -6.54
CA SER A 68 -19.42 16.39 -6.49
C SER A 68 -18.38 17.01 -5.55
N LEU A 69 -17.68 16.20 -4.75
CA LEU A 69 -16.68 16.70 -3.81
C LEU A 69 -15.40 17.17 -4.51
N SER A 70 -14.81 18.23 -3.96
CA SER A 70 -13.44 18.62 -4.29
C SER A 70 -12.45 17.57 -3.81
N ASP A 71 -11.27 17.54 -4.42
CA ASP A 71 -10.20 16.59 -4.03
C ASP A 71 -9.79 16.75 -2.56
N LYS A 72 -9.80 17.99 -2.05
CA LYS A 72 -9.50 18.28 -0.63
C LYS A 72 -10.51 17.64 0.32
N ALA A 73 -11.77 17.54 -0.08
CA ALA A 73 -12.83 16.92 0.72
C ALA A 73 -12.92 15.41 0.50
N LEU A 74 -12.62 14.93 -0.71
CA LEU A 74 -12.72 13.53 -1.07
C LEU A 74 -11.55 12.69 -0.55
N ARG A 75 -10.32 13.23 -0.54
CA ARG A 75 -9.12 12.51 -0.09
C ARG A 75 -9.25 11.88 1.29
N PRO A 76 -9.66 12.60 2.36
CA PRO A 76 -9.80 11.99 3.68
C PRO A 76 -10.85 10.86 3.73
N ILE A 77 -11.90 10.95 2.91
CA ILE A 77 -12.93 9.90 2.80
C ILE A 77 -12.34 8.65 2.15
N VAL A 78 -11.57 8.83 1.08
CA VAL A 78 -10.87 7.73 0.40
C VAL A 78 -9.85 7.07 1.32
N ASP A 79 -9.09 7.86 2.07
CA ASP A 79 -8.09 7.38 3.03
C ASP A 79 -8.79 6.53 4.12
N ALA A 80 -9.84 7.06 4.75
CA ALA A 80 -10.60 6.35 5.78
C ALA A 80 -11.26 5.05 5.26
N ALA A 81 -11.89 5.10 4.08
CA ALA A 81 -12.51 3.93 3.48
C ALA A 81 -11.48 2.83 3.15
N MET A 82 -10.26 3.22 2.78
CA MET A 82 -9.20 2.25 2.57
C MET A 82 -8.67 1.69 3.89
N SER A 83 -8.44 2.51 4.91
CA SER A 83 -8.03 2.03 6.25
C SER A 83 -9.02 0.99 6.79
N GLU A 84 -10.33 1.24 6.64
CA GLU A 84 -11.37 0.29 7.05
C GLU A 84 -11.35 -1.02 6.24
N LYS A 85 -11.11 -0.94 4.92
CA LYS A 85 -11.01 -2.13 4.06
C LYS A 85 -9.73 -2.92 4.28
N MET A 86 -8.64 -2.23 4.54
CA MET A 86 -7.33 -2.83 4.66
C MET A 86 -7.18 -3.58 5.97
N LYS A 87 -7.71 -3.05 7.10
CA LYS A 87 -7.64 -3.66 8.46
C LYS A 87 -6.42 -4.57 8.58
N ILE A 88 -5.24 -4.01 8.31
CA ILE A 88 -4.00 -4.78 8.22
C ILE A 88 -3.61 -5.13 9.65
N SER A 89 -4.16 -6.25 10.13
CA SER A 89 -3.86 -6.79 11.44
C SER A 89 -2.56 -7.57 11.34
N ILE A 90 -1.44 -6.90 11.56
CA ILE A 90 -0.15 -7.58 11.69
C ILE A 90 -0.05 -8.12 13.10
N SER A 91 0.02 -9.45 13.22
CA SER A 91 0.34 -10.10 14.48
C SER A 91 1.78 -9.73 14.88
N PRO A 92 2.06 -9.50 16.18
CA PRO A 92 3.43 -9.29 16.66
C PRO A 92 4.42 -10.38 16.21
N ALA A 93 3.95 -11.63 16.08
CA ALA A 93 4.78 -12.75 15.63
C ALA A 93 5.28 -12.62 14.18
N SER A 94 4.57 -11.86 13.34
CA SER A 94 4.91 -11.65 11.94
C SER A 94 5.85 -10.44 11.73
N CYS A 95 6.14 -9.66 12.77
CA CYS A 95 6.94 -8.44 12.61
C CYS A 95 8.38 -8.70 12.16
N GLY A 96 8.96 -9.86 12.48
CA GLY A 96 10.26 -10.27 11.95
C GLY A 96 10.22 -10.48 10.43
N GLU A 97 9.27 -11.27 9.94
CA GLU A 97 9.09 -11.50 8.49
C GLU A 97 8.81 -10.20 7.73
N VAL A 98 8.00 -9.31 8.31
CA VAL A 98 7.72 -8.01 7.73
C VAL A 98 8.98 -7.14 7.67
N ASN A 99 9.83 -7.18 8.71
CA ASN A 99 11.14 -6.51 8.66
C ASN A 99 11.96 -7.00 7.47
N ASP A 100 12.12 -8.32 7.33
CA ASP A 100 12.96 -8.93 6.30
C ASP A 100 12.45 -8.59 4.89
N ILE A 101 11.14 -8.64 4.68
CA ILE A 101 10.51 -8.22 3.41
C ILE A 101 10.81 -6.75 3.13
N THR A 102 10.65 -5.88 4.11
CA THR A 102 10.91 -4.44 3.90
C THR A 102 12.39 -4.12 3.70
N GLU A 103 13.28 -4.85 4.35
CA GLU A 103 14.72 -4.74 4.17
C GLU A 103 15.14 -5.17 2.76
N ALA A 104 14.53 -6.23 2.22
CA ALA A 104 14.72 -6.61 0.82
C ALA A 104 14.24 -5.54 -0.17
N LEU A 105 13.34 -4.65 0.25
CA LEU A 105 12.91 -3.50 -0.55
C LEU A 105 13.87 -2.30 -0.47
N ALA A 106 14.81 -2.27 0.47
CA ALA A 106 15.71 -1.14 0.71
C ALA A 106 16.58 -0.70 -0.49
N PRO A 107 17.10 -1.62 -1.32
CA PRO A 107 17.91 -1.24 -2.49
C PRO A 107 17.09 -0.61 -3.62
N LEU A 108 15.76 -0.77 -3.60
CA LEU A 108 14.87 -0.26 -4.63
C LEU A 108 14.55 1.22 -4.37
N ASN A 109 14.47 2.01 -5.44
CA ASN A 109 13.91 3.36 -5.35
C ASN A 109 12.37 3.29 -5.25
N ALA A 110 11.73 4.38 -4.82
CA ALA A 110 10.29 4.42 -4.61
C ALA A 110 9.45 4.01 -5.84
N GLU A 111 9.90 4.32 -7.05
CA GLU A 111 9.21 3.91 -8.27
C GLU A 111 9.27 2.40 -8.47
N GLN A 112 10.46 1.82 -8.29
CA GLN A 112 10.68 0.38 -8.38
C GLN A 112 9.90 -0.38 -7.30
N THR A 113 9.88 0.13 -6.06
CA THR A 113 9.11 -0.46 -4.95
C THR A 113 7.60 -0.45 -5.26
N VAL A 114 7.07 0.68 -5.74
CA VAL A 114 5.65 0.77 -6.14
C VAL A 114 5.35 -0.21 -7.27
N ASN A 115 6.22 -0.31 -8.27
CA ASN A 115 6.01 -1.20 -9.41
C ASN A 115 6.05 -2.69 -9.00
N LEU A 116 7.00 -3.07 -8.13
CA LEU A 116 7.12 -4.43 -7.62
C LEU A 116 5.88 -4.83 -6.80
N LEU A 117 5.50 -4.01 -5.82
CA LEU A 117 4.34 -4.29 -4.98
C LEU A 117 3.04 -4.28 -5.78
N ALA A 118 2.91 -3.37 -6.76
CA ALA A 118 1.77 -3.38 -7.67
C ALA A 118 1.70 -4.66 -8.50
N THR A 119 2.84 -5.16 -8.98
CA THR A 119 2.94 -6.41 -9.73
C THR A 119 2.55 -7.61 -8.87
N ILE A 120 3.10 -7.72 -7.66
CA ILE A 120 2.79 -8.80 -6.71
C ILE A 120 1.30 -8.79 -6.37
N LEU A 121 0.75 -7.65 -5.97
CA LEU A 121 -0.67 -7.53 -5.62
C LEU A 121 -1.58 -7.82 -6.81
N SER A 122 -1.19 -7.42 -8.02
CA SER A 122 -1.94 -7.75 -9.24
C SER A 122 -1.89 -9.23 -9.57
N ALA A 123 -0.77 -9.90 -9.29
CA ALA A 123 -0.62 -11.34 -9.47
C ALA A 123 -1.46 -12.13 -8.46
N VAL A 124 -1.49 -11.71 -7.19
CA VAL A 124 -2.30 -12.33 -6.12
C VAL A 124 -3.80 -12.06 -6.32
N ALA A 125 -4.18 -10.88 -6.82
CA ALA A 125 -5.58 -10.50 -7.05
C ALA A 125 -6.22 -11.25 -8.22
N ARG A 126 -5.43 -11.64 -9.23
CA ARG A 126 -5.81 -12.70 -10.16
C ARG A 126 -5.84 -13.96 -9.30
N LYS A 127 -7.02 -14.51 -8.99
CA LYS A 127 -7.19 -15.75 -8.21
C LYS A 127 -6.61 -16.99 -8.93
N ASP A 128 -5.39 -16.91 -9.44
CA ASP A 128 -4.63 -18.07 -9.86
C ASP A 128 -4.19 -18.78 -8.58
N SER A 129 -4.93 -19.83 -8.24
CA SER A 129 -4.77 -20.65 -7.03
C SER A 129 -3.40 -21.33 -6.89
N LYS A 130 -2.43 -20.98 -7.74
CA LYS A 130 -1.03 -21.41 -7.69
C LYS A 130 -0.17 -20.25 -8.19
N MET A 131 0.35 -19.42 -7.27
CA MET A 131 1.59 -18.70 -7.56
C MET A 131 2.62 -19.77 -7.91
N ARG A 132 2.85 -19.98 -9.21
CA ARG A 132 3.90 -20.89 -9.67
C ARG A 132 5.21 -20.24 -9.26
N SER A 133 5.87 -20.85 -8.26
CA SER A 133 7.18 -20.44 -7.73
C SER A 133 8.31 -20.48 -8.78
N CYS A 134 8.02 -20.90 -10.01
CA CYS A 134 9.00 -20.99 -11.08
C CYS A 134 9.07 -19.67 -11.87
N PRO A 135 10.27 -19.29 -12.34
CA PRO A 135 10.43 -18.13 -13.19
C PRO A 135 9.52 -18.22 -14.41
N ARG A 136 9.01 -17.07 -14.82
CA ARG A 136 8.18 -16.92 -16.01
C ARG A 136 9.04 -17.34 -17.21
N GLU A 137 8.75 -18.47 -17.84
CA GLU A 137 9.38 -18.84 -19.11
C GLU A 137 9.00 -17.76 -20.14
N THR A 138 9.97 -16.94 -20.50
CA THR A 138 9.89 -16.02 -21.62
C THR A 138 9.96 -16.85 -22.90
N LEU A 139 8.87 -16.86 -23.67
CA LEU A 139 8.87 -17.20 -25.09
C LEU A 139 9.14 -15.92 -25.90
#